data_AF-A0A2V9NAB7-F1
#
_entry.id   AF-A0A2V9NAB7-F1
#
_cell.length_a   1.000
_cell.length_b   1.000
_cell.length_c   1.000
_cell.angle_alpha   90.00
_cell.angle_beta   90.00
_cell.angle_gamma   90.00
#
_symmetry.space_group_name_H-M   'P 1'
#
loop_
_entity.id
_entity.type
_entity.pdbx_description
1 polymer ?
#
loop_
_entity_poly.entity_id
_entity_poly.type
_entity_poly.pdbx_seq_one_letter_code
_entity_poly.pdbx_strand_id
1 'polypeptide(L)'
;MTTYSGTAYPMAQQGSSPSNLRYPTWQREYEASLLETDPKKLLERVHAAEDAIFNRLQELSHSDNPDHKAERQAIQDALANLRILQTEKLGFPDWKKE
;
A
#
# COMPACT_ATOMS: atom_id res chain seq x y z
N MET A 1 26.24 -16.86 43.11
CA MET A 1 25.99 -17.65 41.89
C MET A 1 25.57 -16.67 40.81
N THR A 2 26.51 -16.30 39.97
CA THR A 2 26.34 -15.37 38.85
C THR A 2 25.84 -16.17 37.65
N THR A 3 24.68 -15.82 37.12
CA THR A 3 24.23 -16.30 35.81
C THR A 3 23.91 -15.09 34.95
N TYR A 4 24.89 -14.70 34.14
CA TYR A 4 24.68 -13.92 32.92
C TYR A 4 23.94 -14.82 31.93
N SER A 5 22.76 -14.41 31.49
CA SER A 5 22.13 -14.93 30.28
C SER A 5 22.03 -13.79 29.29
N GLY A 6 22.88 -13.85 28.27
CA GLY A 6 22.85 -12.96 27.13
C GLY A 6 21.70 -13.34 26.20
N THR A 7 20.97 -12.33 25.77
CA THR A 7 20.23 -12.34 24.51
C THR A 7 20.57 -11.05 23.78
N ALA A 8 21.67 -11.10 23.03
CA ALA A 8 21.95 -10.12 22.00
C ALA A 8 21.03 -10.45 20.82
N TYR A 9 19.99 -9.63 20.62
CA TYR A 9 19.25 -9.59 19.36
C TYR A 9 19.81 -8.44 18.52
N PRO A 10 20.50 -8.70 17.40
CA PRO A 10 20.75 -7.67 16.41
C PRO A 10 19.68 -7.79 15.33
N MET A 11 18.69 -6.89 15.32
CA MET A 11 18.02 -6.55 14.08
C MET A 11 17.75 -5.05 14.03
N ALA A 12 18.63 -4.39 13.29
CA ALA A 12 18.32 -3.14 12.63
C ALA A 12 17.10 -3.35 11.74
N GLN A 13 16.09 -2.52 11.93
CA GLN A 13 15.45 -1.72 10.88
C GLN A 13 14.49 -0.75 11.56
N GLN A 14 15.07 0.34 12.08
CA GLN A 14 14.32 1.60 12.23
C GLN A 14 14.13 2.15 10.81
N GLY A 15 13.11 1.65 10.13
CA GLY A 15 12.68 2.13 8.82
C GLY A 15 11.21 2.46 8.89
N SER A 16 10.91 3.75 8.84
CA SER A 16 9.59 4.38 8.89
C SER A 16 8.86 4.28 10.23
N SER A 17 8.63 5.45 10.82
CA SER A 17 7.59 5.71 11.80
C SER A 17 6.35 4.87 11.49
N PRO A 18 5.58 4.37 12.49
CA PRO A 18 4.22 3.96 12.22
C PRO A 18 3.51 5.25 11.80
N SER A 19 3.48 5.52 10.50
CA SER A 19 2.48 6.38 9.93
C SER A 19 1.17 5.85 10.51
N ASN A 20 0.41 6.72 11.18
CA ASN A 20 -0.84 6.37 11.83
C ASN A 20 -1.88 6.17 10.72
N LEU A 21 -1.63 5.15 9.90
CA LEU A 21 -2.38 4.82 8.71
C LEU A 21 -3.70 4.29 9.18
N ARG A 22 -4.77 4.91 8.69
CA ARG A 22 -6.13 4.48 8.99
C ARG A 22 -6.38 3.08 8.44
N TYR A 23 -5.75 2.72 7.31
CA TYR A 23 -5.92 1.44 6.65
C TYR A 23 -4.57 0.78 6.31
N PRO A 24 -3.81 0.31 7.31
CA PRO A 24 -2.41 -0.08 7.14
C PRO A 24 -2.18 -1.29 6.22
N THR A 25 -3.21 -2.09 5.94
CA THR A 25 -3.12 -3.31 5.13
C THR A 25 -2.83 -3.04 3.66
N TRP A 26 -3.42 -1.99 3.09
CA TRP A 26 -3.21 -1.61 1.69
C TRP A 26 -2.59 -0.22 1.54
N GLN A 27 -2.81 0.69 2.50
CA GLN A 27 -2.35 2.07 2.40
C GLN A 27 -0.82 2.18 2.40
N ARG A 28 -0.11 1.23 3.03
CA ARG A 28 1.37 1.20 3.03
C ARG A 28 1.93 0.99 1.62
N GLU A 29 1.41 0.01 0.90
CA GLU A 29 1.86 -0.29 -0.45
C GLU A 29 1.47 0.84 -1.41
N TYR A 30 0.29 1.42 -1.22
CA TYR A 30 -0.12 2.62 -1.93
C TYR A 30 0.83 3.80 -1.70
N GLU A 31 1.15 4.16 -0.45
CA GLU A 31 2.09 5.25 -0.15
C GLU A 31 3.50 4.96 -0.68
N ALA A 32 3.94 3.69 -0.64
CA ALA A 32 5.21 3.29 -1.21
C ALA A 32 5.26 3.50 -2.74
N SER A 33 4.14 3.30 -3.45
CA SER A 33 4.05 3.59 -4.88
C SER A 33 4.17 5.09 -5.19
N LEU A 34 3.63 5.96 -4.34
CA LEU A 34 3.69 7.42 -4.54
C LEU A 34 5.09 7.99 -4.33
N LEU A 35 5.90 7.34 -3.49
CA LEU A 35 7.26 7.78 -3.15
C LEU A 35 8.33 7.22 -4.09
N GLU A 36 8.00 6.23 -4.92
CA GLU A 36 8.96 5.62 -5.84
C GLU A 36 9.22 6.53 -7.05
N THR A 37 10.50 6.71 -7.38
CA THR A 37 10.96 7.60 -8.45
C THR A 37 11.59 6.85 -9.61
N ASP A 38 12.04 5.61 -9.38
CA ASP A 38 12.57 4.73 -10.41
C ASP A 38 11.39 4.08 -11.18
N PRO A 39 11.24 4.32 -12.50
CA PRO A 39 10.11 3.79 -13.27
C PRO A 39 9.99 2.25 -13.25
N LYS A 40 11.12 1.52 -13.13
CA LYS A 40 11.07 0.05 -13.09
C LYS A 40 10.52 -0.44 -11.77
N LYS A 41 10.99 0.15 -10.66
CA LYS A 41 10.48 -0.17 -9.32
C LYS A 41 9.07 0.37 -9.11
N LEU A 42 8.74 1.48 -9.76
CA LEU A 42 7.41 2.07 -9.71
C LEU A 42 6.36 1.09 -10.22
N LEU A 43 6.63 0.39 -11.34
CA LEU A 43 5.74 -0.65 -11.83
C LEU A 43 5.51 -1.76 -10.80
N GLU A 44 6.58 -2.24 -10.15
CA GLU A 44 6.48 -3.25 -9.08
C GLU A 44 5.67 -2.74 -7.88
N ARG A 45 5.87 -1.48 -7.47
CA ARG A 45 5.14 -0.86 -6.36
C ARG A 45 3.67 -0.64 -6.68
N VAL A 46 3.35 -0.25 -7.92
CA VAL A 46 1.97 -0.11 -8.38
C VAL A 46 1.26 -1.46 -8.34
N HIS A 47 1.87 -2.53 -8.87
CA HIS A 47 1.28 -3.87 -8.78
C HIS A 47 1.09 -4.32 -7.33
N ALA A 48 2.08 -4.11 -6.45
CA ALA A 48 1.94 -4.45 -5.04
C ALA A 48 0.79 -3.69 -4.36
N ALA A 49 0.61 -2.41 -4.69
CA ALA A 49 -0.50 -1.60 -4.20
C ALA A 49 -1.85 -2.10 -4.72
N GLU A 50 -1.96 -2.42 -6.01
CA GLU A 50 -3.17 -2.97 -6.64
C GLU A 50 -3.56 -4.33 -6.04
N ASP A 51 -2.60 -5.23 -5.84
CA ASP A 51 -2.80 -6.53 -5.21
C ASP A 51 -3.29 -6.38 -3.76
N ALA A 52 -2.65 -5.50 -2.98
CA ALA A 52 -3.07 -5.23 -1.60
C ALA A 52 -4.48 -4.64 -1.53
N ILE A 53 -4.81 -3.71 -2.44
CA ILE A 53 -6.15 -3.13 -2.57
C ILE A 53 -7.17 -4.19 -2.98
N PHE A 54 -6.84 -5.06 -3.92
CA PHE A 54 -7.72 -6.14 -4.38
C PHE A 54 -8.06 -7.11 -3.24
N ASN A 55 -7.05 -7.59 -2.52
CA ASN A 55 -7.24 -8.45 -1.36
C ASN A 55 -8.11 -7.76 -0.30
N ARG A 56 -7.89 -6.47 -0.06
CA ARG A 56 -8.72 -5.71 0.87
C ARG A 56 -10.17 -5.61 0.40
N LEU A 57 -10.41 -5.33 -0.88
CA LEU A 57 -11.77 -5.26 -1.43
C LEU A 57 -12.51 -6.60 -1.29
N GLN A 58 -11.81 -7.72 -1.45
CA GLN A 58 -12.38 -9.04 -1.17
C GLN A 58 -12.79 -9.19 0.29
N GLU A 59 -11.92 -8.84 1.25
CA GLU A 59 -12.26 -8.84 2.68
C GLU A 59 -13.48 -7.96 3.00
N LEU A 60 -13.51 -6.74 2.43
CA LEU A 60 -14.60 -5.79 2.61
C LEU A 60 -15.93 -6.29 2.03
N SER A 61 -15.90 -7.13 0.99
CA SER A 61 -17.10 -7.72 0.40
C SER A 61 -17.76 -8.77 1.28
N HIS A 62 -17.00 -9.37 2.20
CA HIS A 62 -17.48 -10.38 3.14
C HIS A 62 -17.94 -9.79 4.48
N SER A 63 -17.93 -8.46 4.63
CA SER A 63 -18.23 -7.76 5.88
C SER A 63 -19.31 -6.70 5.68
N ASP A 64 -20.39 -6.80 6.47
CA ASP A 64 -21.50 -5.83 6.46
C ASP A 64 -21.25 -4.60 7.37
N ASN A 65 -20.00 -4.34 7.77
CA ASN A 65 -19.71 -3.21 8.66
C ASN A 65 -19.91 -1.86 7.94
N PRO A 66 -20.77 -0.96 8.45
CA PRO A 66 -20.99 0.38 7.89
C PRO A 66 -19.72 1.25 7.84
N ASP A 67 -18.73 1.00 8.70
CA ASP A 67 -17.44 1.71 8.71
C ASP A 67 -16.63 1.49 7.42
N HIS A 68 -16.92 0.43 6.67
CA HIS A 68 -16.26 0.12 5.40
C HIS A 68 -16.65 1.07 4.27
N LYS A 69 -17.69 1.89 4.42
CA LYS A 69 -18.04 2.90 3.40
C LYS A 69 -16.90 3.92 3.24
N ALA A 70 -16.34 4.40 4.35
CA ALA A 70 -15.23 5.36 4.32
C ALA A 70 -13.96 4.74 3.74
N GLU A 71 -13.71 3.46 4.04
CA GLU A 71 -12.56 2.74 3.50
C GLU A 71 -12.69 2.49 2.00
N ARG A 72 -13.88 2.09 1.52
CA ARG A 72 -14.14 1.91 0.08
C ARG A 72 -13.93 3.20 -0.71
N GLN A 73 -14.35 4.35 -0.16
CA GLN A 73 -14.08 5.64 -0.81
C GLN A 73 -12.58 5.92 -0.90
N ALA A 74 -11.83 5.71 0.19
CA ALA A 74 -10.38 5.89 0.19
C ALA A 74 -9.67 4.96 -0.81
N ILE A 75 -10.15 3.72 -0.96
CA ILE A 75 -9.66 2.77 -1.97
C ILE A 75 -9.95 3.27 -3.39
N GLN A 76 -11.15 3.80 -3.65
CA GLN A 76 -11.49 4.37 -4.96
C GLN A 76 -10.58 5.53 -5.33
N ASP A 77 -10.33 6.44 -4.38
CA ASP A 77 -9.43 7.58 -4.58
C ASP A 77 -7.98 7.10 -4.82
N ALA A 78 -7.52 6.08 -4.08
CA ALA A 78 -6.20 5.49 -4.27
C ALA A 78 -6.03 4.85 -5.66
N LEU A 79 -7.02 4.08 -6.14
CA LEU A 79 -7.01 3.48 -7.47
C LEU A 79 -7.00 4.54 -8.58
N ALA A 80 -7.74 5.65 -8.41
CA ALA A 80 -7.71 6.76 -9.34
C ALA A 80 -6.30 7.38 -9.43
N ASN A 81 -5.62 7.55 -8.29
CA ASN A 81 -4.26 8.07 -8.25
C ASN A 81 -3.24 7.09 -8.85
N LEU A 82 -3.37 5.78 -8.61
CA LEU A 82 -2.51 4.75 -9.22
C LEU A 82 -2.63 4.76 -10.74
N ARG A 83 -3.85 4.94 -11.27
CA ARG A 83 -4.07 5.06 -12.71
C ARG A 83 -3.35 6.27 -13.31
N ILE A 84 -3.45 7.43 -12.66
CA ILE A 84 -2.71 8.63 -13.09
C ILE A 84 -1.20 8.35 -13.08
N LEU A 85 -0.72 7.66 -12.05
CA LEU A 85 0.70 7.29 -11.93
C LEU A 85 1.15 6.37 -13.08
N GLN A 86 0.34 5.37 -13.44
CA GLN A 86 0.59 4.48 -14.58
C GLN A 86 0.60 5.26 -15.92
N THR A 87 -0.33 6.17 -16.14
CA THR A 87 -0.38 6.96 -17.38
C THR A 87 0.78 7.95 -17.47
N GLU A 88 1.02 8.74 -16.42
CA GLU A 88 2.00 9.84 -16.43
C GLU A 88 3.45 9.37 -16.29
N LYS A 89 3.70 8.29 -15.54
CA LYS A 89 5.07 7.82 -15.24
C LYS A 89 5.47 6.54 -15.97
N LEU A 90 4.52 5.67 -16.30
CA LEU A 90 4.79 4.40 -16.98
C LEU A 90 4.35 4.40 -18.45
N GLY A 91 3.71 5.48 -18.92
CA GLY A 91 3.31 5.63 -20.31
C GLY A 91 2.17 4.69 -20.72
N PHE A 92 1.37 4.22 -19.77
CA PHE A 92 0.24 3.34 -20.07
C PHE A 92 -0.83 4.13 -20.84
N PRO A 93 -1.43 3.54 -21.88
CA PRO A 93 -2.49 4.20 -22.63
C PRO A 93 -3.68 4.46 -21.70
N ASP A 94 -4.19 5.69 -21.72
CA ASP A 94 -5.46 5.97 -21.06
C ASP A 94 -6.59 5.32 -21.87
N TRP A 95 -6.99 4.12 -21.43
CA TRP A 95 -8.06 3.34 -22.05
C TRP A 95 -9.46 3.92 -21.78
N LYS A 96 -9.59 5.05 -21.06
CA LYS A 96 -10.84 5.82 -20.93
C LYS A 96 -11.04 6.84 -22.07
N LYS A 97 -10.57 6.53 -23.26
CA LYS A 97 -10.78 7.33 -24.48
C LYS A 97 -12.07 7.01 -25.25
N GLU A 98 -13.05 6.35 -24.64
CA GLU A 98 -14.38 6.17 -25.23
C GLU A 98 -15.46 6.93 -24.45
#